data_AF-A0A9E2MXJ0-F1
#
_entry.id   AF-A0A9E2MXJ0-F1
#
_cell.length_a   1.000
_cell.length_b   1.000
_cell.length_c   1.000
_cell.angle_alpha   90.00
_cell.angle_beta   90.00
_cell.angle_gamma   90.00
#
_symmetry.space_group_name_H-M   'P 1'
#
loop_
_entity.id
_entity.type
_entity.pdbx_description
1 polymer ?
#
loop_
_entity_poly.entity_id
_entity_poly.type
_entity_poly.pdbx_seq_one_letter_code
_entity_poly.pdbx_strand_id
1 'polypeptide(L)'
;EIEHDIICRLGGDIPYLSVSGIFELYKNKLLKENIPSESALYSCLRESNNPALRYPDYPYVIKSEKVAQRLPLPLVLEKFVLEQEGVVKLEQIRKYAVEQLCANEAVFTANHFPNTPNILRVSRGEYIHIQQIGLQKDKLNSIIEHLTTLLSSSSHISVIRLFNDKKITCKLLGIVSPMLLFSIIQFFYSDEYDLSRYPRIRFSIVIEEGGRATGVATEIIKYILDQAEPCSFSELYQHFVDDLGYKQNSVHNVLYTYKDVMRYSEGVFVHIETLRWTGDNHAALELMAAQYLRDRESAGKPFGLISHFYDYMHDQLPVLPDHLLWTPTLIGELLSREGKYRIIGSLRNAFVSIPNSWGIETLDDLLYYVLSNEYDGAANINVLVADMREAGILKKVLTPMMLGAESRVVIDGNVVQLEGLRDRAKRT
;
A
#
# COMPACT_ATOMS: atom_id res chain seq x y z
N GLU A 1 -35.55 -30.56 12.39
CA GLU A 1 -34.29 -30.14 13.04
C GLU A 1 -33.90 -28.72 12.65
N ILE A 2 -33.66 -28.43 11.36
CA ILE A 2 -33.30 -27.07 10.90
C ILE A 2 -34.38 -26.03 11.26
N GLU A 3 -35.66 -26.34 11.05
CA GLU A 3 -36.76 -25.45 11.50
C GLU A 3 -36.76 -25.22 13.01
N HIS A 4 -36.42 -26.25 13.79
CA HIS A 4 -36.36 -26.12 15.24
C HIS A 4 -35.21 -25.20 15.66
N ASP A 5 -34.03 -25.33 15.04
CA ASP A 5 -32.90 -24.40 15.23
C ASP A 5 -33.28 -22.96 14.85
N ILE A 6 -33.93 -22.75 13.70
CA ILE A 6 -34.44 -21.45 13.26
C ILE A 6 -35.39 -20.85 14.30
N ILE A 7 -36.36 -21.63 14.80
CA ILE A 7 -37.31 -21.18 15.82
C ILE A 7 -36.60 -20.82 17.12
N CYS A 8 -35.64 -21.64 17.57
CA CYS A 8 -34.87 -21.38 18.78
C CYS A 8 -34.06 -20.10 18.68
N ARG A 9 -33.38 -19.86 17.55
CA ARG A 9 -32.61 -18.63 17.29
C ARG A 9 -33.51 -17.39 17.20
N LEU A 10 -34.66 -17.50 16.55
CA LEU A 10 -35.67 -16.44 16.49
C LEU A 10 -36.40 -16.22 17.83
N GLY A 11 -36.20 -17.09 18.82
CA GLY A 11 -36.70 -16.94 20.18
C GLY A 11 -35.96 -15.87 21.00
N GLY A 12 -34.77 -15.44 20.57
CA GLY A 12 -34.02 -14.33 21.19
C GLY A 12 -34.37 -12.96 20.61
N ASP A 13 -33.53 -11.96 20.88
CA ASP A 13 -33.70 -10.56 20.43
C ASP A 13 -33.42 -10.33 18.93
N ILE A 14 -33.30 -11.40 18.15
CA ILE A 14 -33.01 -11.32 16.72
C ILE A 14 -34.30 -11.00 15.93
N PRO A 15 -34.29 -10.01 15.02
CA PRO A 15 -35.48 -9.63 14.26
C PRO A 15 -35.85 -10.67 13.18
N TYR A 16 -34.86 -11.31 12.56
CA TYR A 16 -35.03 -12.30 11.49
C TYR A 16 -33.73 -13.08 11.24
N LEU A 17 -33.81 -14.16 10.46
CA LEU A 17 -32.66 -14.92 9.97
C LEU A 17 -32.61 -14.95 8.45
N SER A 18 -31.42 -15.01 7.88
CA SER A 18 -31.21 -15.27 6.45
C SER A 18 -30.95 -16.76 6.21
N VAL A 19 -31.71 -17.37 5.30
CA VAL A 19 -31.58 -18.77 4.89
C VAL A 19 -30.23 -19.04 4.24
N SER A 20 -29.58 -18.03 3.64
CA SER A 20 -28.25 -18.17 3.05
C SER A 20 -27.22 -18.65 4.07
N GLY A 21 -27.16 -18.03 5.25
CA GLY A 21 -26.24 -18.46 6.31
C GLY A 21 -26.66 -19.78 6.95
N ILE A 22 -27.97 -20.05 7.07
CA ILE A 22 -28.46 -21.35 7.56
C ILE A 22 -28.06 -22.48 6.60
N PHE A 23 -28.16 -22.25 5.29
CA PHE A 23 -27.73 -23.21 4.29
C PHE A 23 -26.25 -23.54 4.44
N GLU A 24 -25.38 -22.53 4.58
CA GLU A 24 -23.95 -22.77 4.77
C GLU A 24 -23.65 -23.51 6.09
N LEU A 25 -24.35 -23.21 7.18
CA LEU A 25 -24.22 -23.93 8.46
C LEU A 25 -24.57 -25.41 8.34
N TYR A 26 -25.61 -25.75 7.56
CA TYR A 26 -26.11 -27.13 7.41
C TYR A 26 -25.75 -27.76 6.06
N LYS A 27 -24.82 -27.16 5.31
CA LYS A 27 -24.54 -27.48 3.89
C LYS A 27 -24.33 -28.96 3.64
N ASN A 28 -23.45 -29.59 4.41
CA ASN A 28 -23.13 -31.01 4.27
C ASN A 28 -24.34 -31.93 4.49
N LYS A 29 -25.28 -31.52 5.37
CA LYS A 29 -26.50 -32.28 5.66
C LYS A 29 -27.54 -32.05 4.56
N LEU A 30 -27.73 -30.79 4.16
CA LEU A 30 -28.66 -30.40 3.11
C LEU A 30 -28.32 -31.04 1.76
N LEU A 31 -27.03 -31.07 1.40
CA LEU A 31 -26.57 -31.72 0.18
C LEU A 31 -26.81 -33.24 0.18
N LYS A 32 -26.69 -33.90 1.35
CA LYS A 32 -27.01 -35.34 1.48
C LYS A 32 -28.51 -35.62 1.30
N GLU A 33 -29.34 -34.67 1.70
CA GLU A 33 -30.81 -34.74 1.57
C GLU A 33 -31.32 -34.17 0.23
N ASN A 34 -30.43 -33.98 -0.77
CA ASN A 34 -30.75 -33.42 -2.09
C ASN A 34 -31.37 -32.01 -2.08
N ILE A 35 -30.96 -31.16 -1.13
CA ILE A 35 -31.28 -29.73 -1.11
C ILE A 35 -30.03 -28.97 -1.58
N PRO A 36 -29.92 -28.65 -2.89
CA PRO A 36 -28.66 -28.23 -3.51
C PRO A 36 -28.32 -26.75 -3.31
N SER A 37 -29.26 -25.93 -2.87
CA SER A 37 -29.10 -24.47 -2.83
C SER A 37 -29.88 -23.82 -1.68
N GLU A 38 -29.49 -22.58 -1.36
CA GLU A 38 -30.20 -21.69 -0.43
C GLU A 38 -31.67 -21.49 -0.84
N SER A 39 -31.92 -21.34 -2.14
CA SER A 39 -33.27 -21.20 -2.71
C SER A 39 -34.10 -22.47 -2.55
N ALA A 40 -33.49 -23.65 -2.71
CA ALA A 40 -34.17 -24.93 -2.47
C ALA A 40 -34.54 -25.07 -1.00
N LEU A 41 -33.62 -24.74 -0.08
CA LEU A 41 -33.91 -24.75 1.36
C LEU A 41 -35.06 -23.78 1.71
N TYR A 42 -35.06 -22.57 1.17
CA TYR A 42 -36.12 -21.60 1.40
C TYR A 42 -37.49 -22.12 0.92
N SER A 43 -37.54 -22.76 -0.26
CA SER A 43 -38.76 -23.39 -0.78
C SER A 43 -39.25 -24.52 0.12
N CYS A 44 -38.36 -25.42 0.56
CA CYS A 44 -38.72 -26.50 1.48
C CYS A 44 -39.28 -25.96 2.80
N LEU A 45 -38.64 -24.94 3.38
CA LEU A 45 -39.12 -24.28 4.60
C LEU A 45 -40.49 -23.65 4.39
N ARG A 46 -40.73 -23.01 3.25
CA ARG A 46 -42.03 -22.41 2.92
C ARG A 46 -43.12 -23.46 2.70
N GLU A 47 -42.81 -24.58 2.06
CA GLU A 47 -43.74 -25.69 1.81
C GLU A 47 -44.10 -26.47 3.08
N SER A 48 -43.18 -26.56 4.06
CA SER A 48 -43.46 -27.14 5.38
C SER A 48 -44.66 -26.47 6.08
N ASN A 49 -44.90 -25.20 5.74
CA ASN A 49 -45.96 -24.35 6.27
C ASN A 49 -46.01 -24.33 7.82
N ASN A 50 -44.85 -24.34 8.47
CA ASN A 50 -44.75 -24.31 9.92
C ASN A 50 -45.40 -23.03 10.49
N PRO A 51 -46.43 -23.11 11.35
CA PRO A 51 -47.20 -21.95 11.80
C PRO A 51 -46.38 -20.98 12.67
N ALA A 52 -45.23 -21.38 13.19
CA ALA A 52 -44.34 -20.52 13.98
C ALA A 52 -43.48 -19.59 13.13
N LEU A 53 -43.38 -19.83 11.81
CA LEU A 53 -42.50 -19.11 10.89
C LEU A 53 -43.27 -18.40 9.78
N ARG A 54 -42.74 -17.26 9.33
CA ARG A 54 -43.18 -16.53 8.14
C ARG A 54 -42.01 -16.21 7.22
N TYR A 55 -42.33 -16.07 5.94
CA TYR A 55 -41.39 -15.97 4.83
C TYR A 55 -41.69 -14.70 4.01
N PRO A 56 -41.31 -13.50 4.51
CA PRO A 56 -41.71 -12.23 3.93
C PRO A 56 -41.12 -11.98 2.54
N ASP A 57 -39.82 -12.18 2.39
CA ASP A 57 -39.03 -11.97 1.18
C ASP A 57 -37.82 -12.89 1.22
N TYR A 58 -37.47 -13.52 0.09
CA TYR A 58 -36.24 -14.31 0.01
C TYR A 58 -35.03 -13.38 0.24
N PRO A 59 -34.01 -13.78 1.04
CA PRO A 59 -33.81 -15.07 1.69
C PRO A 59 -34.20 -15.11 3.19
N TYR A 60 -35.15 -14.31 3.67
CA TYR A 60 -35.37 -14.09 5.11
C TYR A 60 -36.52 -14.90 5.72
N VAL A 61 -36.34 -15.29 6.98
CA VAL A 61 -37.33 -16.00 7.82
C VAL A 61 -37.56 -15.22 9.11
N ILE A 62 -38.83 -15.04 9.49
CA ILE A 62 -39.24 -14.33 10.71
C ILE A 62 -40.21 -15.18 11.55
N LYS A 63 -40.38 -14.83 12.82
CA LYS A 63 -41.37 -15.47 13.70
C LYS A 63 -42.78 -14.96 13.36
N SER A 64 -43.78 -15.84 13.32
CA SER A 64 -45.15 -15.49 12.93
C SER A 64 -45.83 -14.44 13.80
N GLU A 65 -45.48 -14.40 15.10
CA GLU A 65 -45.99 -13.45 16.08
C GLU A 65 -45.54 -12.00 15.82
N LYS A 66 -44.43 -11.81 15.09
CA LYS A 66 -43.96 -10.47 14.70
C LYS A 66 -44.76 -10.01 13.47
N VAL A 67 -45.79 -9.20 13.70
CA VAL A 67 -46.68 -8.64 12.66
C VAL A 67 -46.00 -7.53 11.84
N ALA A 68 -44.90 -6.96 12.34
CA ALA A 68 -44.19 -5.86 11.70
C ALA A 68 -43.46 -6.28 10.41
N GLN A 69 -43.39 -5.38 9.43
CA GLN A 69 -42.54 -5.54 8.24
C GLN A 69 -41.07 -5.75 8.65
N ARG A 70 -40.36 -6.57 7.87
CA ARG A 70 -38.93 -6.83 8.08
C ARG A 70 -38.12 -5.53 7.92
N LEU A 71 -37.31 -5.21 8.92
CA LEU A 71 -36.35 -4.12 8.81
C LEU A 71 -35.20 -4.50 7.86
N PRO A 72 -34.71 -3.58 7.01
CA PRO A 72 -33.47 -3.76 6.27
C PRO A 72 -32.27 -4.04 7.20
N LEU A 73 -31.33 -4.88 6.74
CA LEU A 73 -30.13 -5.22 7.53
C LEU A 73 -29.35 -4.00 8.01
N PRO A 74 -29.13 -2.95 7.20
CA PRO A 74 -28.49 -1.71 7.68
C PRO A 74 -29.15 -1.12 8.94
N LEU A 75 -30.48 -1.05 9.00
CA LEU A 75 -31.17 -0.51 10.18
C LEU A 75 -31.06 -1.42 11.40
N VAL A 76 -30.98 -2.74 11.18
CA VAL A 76 -30.74 -3.70 12.26
C VAL A 76 -29.32 -3.57 12.80
N LEU A 77 -28.33 -3.37 11.93
CA LEU A 77 -26.93 -3.15 12.31
C LEU A 77 -26.75 -1.81 13.05
N GLU A 78 -27.37 -0.75 12.55
CA GLU A 78 -27.40 0.56 13.19
C GLU A 78 -27.94 0.45 14.62
N LYS A 79 -29.12 -0.19 14.78
CA LYS A 79 -29.72 -0.42 16.09
C LYS A 79 -28.81 -1.22 17.02
N PHE A 80 -28.20 -2.30 16.51
CA PHE A 80 -27.25 -3.11 17.28
C PHE A 80 -26.09 -2.26 17.82
N VAL A 81 -25.50 -1.39 16.98
CA VAL A 81 -24.40 -0.51 17.40
C VAL A 81 -24.87 0.56 18.39
N LEU A 82 -26.07 1.12 18.20
CA LEU A 82 -26.66 2.08 19.12
C LEU A 82 -26.89 1.50 20.53
N GLU A 83 -27.31 0.23 20.61
CA GLU A 83 -27.57 -0.47 21.87
C GLU A 83 -26.30 -0.92 22.61
N GLN A 84 -25.13 -0.92 21.94
CA GLN A 84 -23.86 -1.17 22.63
C GLN A 84 -23.44 0.07 23.44
N GLU A 85 -22.72 -0.12 24.54
CA GLU A 85 -22.10 1.00 25.24
C GLU A 85 -20.78 1.41 24.57
N GLY A 86 -20.78 2.56 23.89
CA GLY A 86 -19.56 3.17 23.34
C GLY A 86 -19.06 2.54 22.04
N VAL A 87 -17.74 2.37 21.92
CA VAL A 87 -17.07 1.94 20.68
C VAL A 87 -17.22 0.43 20.47
N VAL A 88 -17.69 0.05 19.28
CA VAL A 88 -17.93 -1.33 18.86
C VAL A 88 -16.88 -1.78 17.86
N LYS A 89 -16.33 -2.98 18.04
CA LYS A 89 -15.35 -3.56 17.10
C LYS A 89 -16.05 -4.19 15.90
N LEU A 90 -15.39 -4.14 14.73
CA LEU A 90 -15.86 -4.77 13.50
C LEU A 90 -16.19 -6.25 13.70
N GLU A 91 -15.36 -6.96 14.46
CA GLU A 91 -15.58 -8.39 14.75
C GLU A 91 -16.88 -8.64 15.53
N GLN A 92 -17.29 -7.71 16.40
CA GLN A 92 -18.56 -7.84 17.14
C GLN A 92 -19.75 -7.61 16.20
N ILE A 93 -19.67 -6.61 15.32
CA ILE A 93 -20.69 -6.32 14.31
C ILE A 93 -20.78 -7.48 13.30
N ARG A 94 -19.64 -8.00 12.86
CA ARG A 94 -19.53 -9.17 11.97
C ARG A 94 -20.14 -10.41 12.61
N LYS A 95 -19.80 -10.69 13.87
CA LYS A 95 -20.39 -11.80 14.63
C LYS A 95 -21.90 -11.68 14.71
N TYR A 96 -22.42 -10.50 15.01
CA TYR A 96 -23.87 -10.28 15.02
C TYR A 96 -24.50 -10.49 13.63
N ALA A 97 -23.93 -9.91 12.57
CA ALA A 97 -24.48 -10.01 11.22
C ALA A 97 -24.40 -11.43 10.62
N VAL A 98 -23.23 -12.07 10.70
CA VAL A 98 -22.94 -13.32 9.99
C VAL A 98 -23.30 -14.53 10.85
N GLU A 99 -22.94 -14.54 12.14
CA GLU A 99 -23.17 -15.72 12.99
C GLU A 99 -24.58 -15.73 13.61
N GLN A 100 -25.11 -14.56 14.00
CA GLN A 100 -26.43 -14.49 14.63
C GLN A 100 -27.55 -14.31 13.60
N LEU A 101 -27.46 -13.31 12.72
CA LEU A 101 -28.48 -13.06 11.69
C LEU A 101 -28.35 -13.97 10.46
N CYS A 102 -27.27 -14.76 10.37
CA CYS A 102 -26.99 -15.65 9.24
C CYS A 102 -26.95 -14.91 7.89
N ALA A 103 -26.52 -13.64 7.89
CA ALA A 103 -26.33 -12.87 6.68
C ALA A 103 -25.12 -13.39 5.90
N ASN A 104 -25.19 -13.33 4.56
CA ASN A 104 -24.06 -13.69 3.71
C ASN A 104 -22.88 -12.72 3.96
N GLU A 105 -21.71 -13.25 4.31
CA GLU A 105 -20.53 -12.46 4.70
C GLU A 105 -20.03 -11.53 3.57
N ALA A 106 -20.07 -12.00 2.32
CA ALA A 106 -19.67 -11.20 1.18
C ALA A 106 -20.61 -10.01 0.97
N VAL A 107 -21.92 -10.23 1.06
CA VAL A 107 -22.94 -9.17 0.93
C VAL A 107 -22.89 -8.20 2.11
N PHE A 108 -22.68 -8.72 3.34
CA PHE A 108 -22.47 -7.90 4.53
C PHE A 108 -21.31 -6.93 4.34
N THR A 109 -20.14 -7.44 3.94
CA THR A 109 -18.90 -6.67 3.83
C THR A 109 -18.95 -5.66 2.68
N ALA A 110 -19.49 -6.06 1.52
CA ALA A 110 -19.46 -5.24 0.32
C ALA A 110 -20.60 -4.21 0.25
N ASN A 111 -21.76 -4.49 0.83
CA ASN A 111 -22.97 -3.69 0.62
C ASN A 111 -23.63 -3.22 1.92
N HIS A 112 -23.96 -4.12 2.84
CA HIS A 112 -24.78 -3.72 4.00
C HIS A 112 -24.03 -2.86 5.00
N PHE A 113 -22.82 -3.27 5.38
CA PHE A 113 -22.06 -2.56 6.40
C PHE A 113 -21.59 -1.16 5.95
N PRO A 114 -21.01 -0.97 4.74
CA PRO A 114 -20.60 0.36 4.27
C PRO A 114 -21.75 1.37 4.15
N ASN A 115 -22.96 0.88 3.86
CA ASN A 115 -24.16 1.70 3.67
C ASN A 115 -25.01 1.81 4.94
N THR A 116 -24.51 1.39 6.09
CA THR A 116 -25.24 1.52 7.35
C THR A 116 -25.22 2.98 7.82
N PRO A 117 -26.39 3.64 7.93
CA PRO A 117 -26.44 5.05 8.34
C PRO A 117 -25.99 5.23 9.79
N ASN A 118 -25.61 6.45 10.14
CA ASN A 118 -25.35 6.89 11.53
C ASN A 118 -24.20 6.17 12.27
N ILE A 119 -23.49 5.25 11.62
CA ILE A 119 -22.28 4.61 12.12
C ILE A 119 -21.05 5.38 11.63
N LEU A 120 -20.25 5.85 12.58
CA LEU A 120 -18.99 6.55 12.32
C LEU A 120 -17.81 5.66 12.64
N ARG A 121 -16.72 5.83 11.91
CA ARG A 121 -15.48 5.08 12.13
C ARG A 121 -14.56 5.84 13.08
N VAL A 122 -14.23 5.23 14.22
CA VAL A 122 -13.34 5.82 15.22
C VAL A 122 -11.88 5.49 14.92
N SER A 123 -11.62 4.24 14.53
CA SER A 123 -10.29 3.73 14.22
C SER A 123 -10.36 2.59 13.21
N ARG A 124 -9.24 1.91 12.97
CA ARG A 124 -9.22 0.70 12.13
C ARG A 124 -10.01 -0.41 12.82
N GLY A 125 -11.19 -0.73 12.28
CA GLY A 125 -12.06 -1.78 12.81
C GLY A 125 -12.85 -1.38 14.04
N GLU A 126 -12.99 -0.09 14.33
CA GLU A 126 -13.72 0.44 15.48
C GLU A 126 -14.74 1.48 15.03
N TYR A 127 -15.96 1.35 15.53
CA TYR A 127 -17.13 2.10 15.09
C TYR A 127 -17.95 2.61 16.27
N ILE A 128 -18.69 3.70 16.09
CA ILE A 128 -19.55 4.29 17.11
C ILE A 128 -20.81 4.86 16.44
N HIS A 129 -21.93 4.88 17.17
CA HIS A 129 -23.14 5.54 16.69
C HIS A 129 -23.08 7.06 16.91
N ILE A 130 -23.54 7.86 15.94
CA ILE A 130 -23.52 9.35 16.03
C ILE A 130 -24.21 9.90 17.30
N GLN A 131 -25.32 9.27 17.73
CA GLN A 131 -26.04 9.69 18.94
C GLN A 131 -25.22 9.55 20.22
N GLN A 132 -24.30 8.59 20.28
CA GLN A 132 -23.43 8.39 21.45
C GLN A 132 -22.35 9.46 21.57
N ILE A 133 -22.01 10.11 20.45
CA ILE A 133 -21.11 11.27 20.45
C ILE A 133 -21.88 12.52 20.91
N GLY A 134 -23.17 12.63 20.57
CA GLY A 134 -24.00 13.78 20.95
C GLY A 134 -23.56 15.11 20.32
N LEU A 135 -22.79 15.05 19.22
CA LEU A 135 -22.23 16.22 18.56
C LEU A 135 -23.24 16.87 17.61
N GLN A 136 -23.44 18.17 17.75
CA GLN A 136 -24.27 18.97 16.84
C GLN A 136 -23.40 19.65 15.78
N LYS A 137 -23.95 19.86 14.57
CA LYS A 137 -23.25 20.42 13.41
C LYS A 137 -22.62 21.79 13.70
N ASP A 138 -23.32 22.67 14.42
CA ASP A 138 -22.85 24.02 14.79
C ASP A 138 -21.56 24.01 15.64
N LYS A 139 -21.33 22.96 16.42
CA LYS A 139 -20.12 22.83 17.25
C LYS A 139 -18.86 22.61 16.42
N LEU A 140 -18.99 22.24 15.15
CA LEU A 140 -17.88 22.02 14.23
C LEU A 140 -17.42 23.29 13.51
N ASN A 141 -18.16 24.41 13.61
CA ASN A 141 -17.90 25.62 12.82
C ASN A 141 -16.43 26.07 12.87
N SER A 142 -15.81 26.13 14.06
CA SER A 142 -14.40 26.54 14.18
C SER A 142 -13.40 25.59 13.50
N ILE A 143 -13.73 24.29 13.41
CA ILE A 143 -12.91 23.30 12.69
C ILE A 143 -13.12 23.45 11.19
N ILE A 144 -14.37 23.64 10.77
CA ILE A 144 -14.73 23.79 9.35
C ILE A 144 -14.19 25.09 8.77
N GLU A 145 -14.31 26.23 9.46
CA GLU A 145 -13.71 27.50 9.05
C GLU A 145 -12.19 27.37 8.84
N HIS A 146 -11.51 26.64 9.72
CA HIS A 146 -10.08 26.35 9.57
C HIS A 146 -9.81 25.44 8.38
N LEU A 147 -10.60 24.38 8.18
CA LEU A 147 -10.51 23.52 7.01
C LEU A 147 -10.69 24.32 5.71
N THR A 148 -11.69 25.19 5.62
CA THR A 148 -11.92 26.07 4.46
C THR A 148 -10.73 26.99 4.22
N THR A 149 -10.14 27.55 5.28
CA THR A 149 -8.94 28.40 5.20
C THR A 149 -7.75 27.61 4.64
N LEU A 150 -7.50 26.40 5.15
CA LEU A 150 -6.42 25.54 4.67
C LEU A 150 -6.60 25.16 3.20
N LEU A 151 -7.82 24.80 2.80
CA LEU A 151 -8.16 24.47 1.41
C LEU A 151 -8.19 25.68 0.47
N SER A 152 -8.24 26.90 0.99
CA SER A 152 -8.10 28.10 0.16
C SER A 152 -6.66 28.28 -0.33
N SER A 153 -5.69 27.74 0.41
CA SER A 153 -4.26 27.77 0.06
C SER A 153 -3.74 26.48 -0.59
N SER A 154 -4.56 25.43 -0.68
CA SER A 154 -4.13 24.11 -1.14
C SER A 154 -5.31 23.34 -1.74
N SER A 155 -5.09 22.62 -2.83
CA SER A 155 -6.17 21.87 -3.52
C SER A 155 -6.78 20.76 -2.64
N HIS A 156 -5.99 20.20 -1.72
CA HIS A 156 -6.41 19.20 -0.76
C HIS A 156 -5.60 19.33 0.53
N ILE A 157 -6.04 18.67 1.61
CA ILE A 157 -5.24 18.47 2.83
C ILE A 157 -5.49 17.08 3.43
N SER A 158 -4.63 16.67 4.36
CA SER A 158 -4.87 15.53 5.23
C SER A 158 -5.70 15.93 6.45
N VAL A 159 -6.72 15.14 6.78
CA VAL A 159 -7.48 15.28 8.05
C VAL A 159 -6.58 15.15 9.28
N ILE A 160 -5.41 14.53 9.15
CA ILE A 160 -4.42 14.42 10.23
C ILE A 160 -3.87 15.81 10.57
N ARG A 161 -3.59 16.66 9.58
CA ARG A 161 -3.21 18.07 9.82
C ARG A 161 -4.33 18.82 10.50
N LEU A 162 -5.54 18.76 9.95
CA LEU A 162 -6.71 19.42 10.53
C LEU A 162 -6.93 19.03 12.00
N PHE A 163 -6.84 17.73 12.30
CA PHE A 163 -6.96 17.21 13.66
C PHE A 163 -5.85 17.72 14.57
N ASN A 164 -4.60 17.77 14.10
CA ASN A 164 -3.48 18.26 14.89
C ASN A 164 -3.58 19.77 15.16
N ASP A 165 -3.95 20.56 14.16
CA ASP A 165 -4.14 22.01 14.28
C ASP A 165 -5.27 22.37 15.27
N LYS A 166 -6.33 21.56 15.31
CA LYS A 166 -7.51 21.77 16.17
C LYS A 166 -7.61 20.74 17.30
N LYS A 167 -6.50 20.13 17.71
CA LYS A 167 -6.47 19.00 18.64
C LYS A 167 -7.21 19.25 19.96
N ILE A 168 -7.07 20.46 20.51
CA ILE A 168 -7.76 20.86 21.76
C ILE A 168 -9.27 20.90 21.54
N THR A 169 -9.72 21.59 20.48
CA THR A 169 -11.15 21.66 20.10
C THR A 169 -11.72 20.26 19.85
N CYS A 170 -11.01 19.42 19.08
CA CYS A 170 -11.42 18.04 18.84
C CYS A 170 -11.60 17.28 20.16
N LYS A 171 -10.64 17.37 21.09
CA LYS A 171 -10.72 16.72 22.40
C LYS A 171 -11.91 17.20 23.23
N LEU A 172 -12.19 18.51 23.24
CA LEU A 172 -13.35 19.09 23.95
C LEU A 172 -14.69 18.63 23.38
N LEU A 173 -14.73 18.33 22.07
CA LEU A 173 -15.90 17.79 21.38
C LEU A 173 -16.00 16.26 21.43
N GLY A 174 -15.13 15.58 22.19
CA GLY A 174 -15.09 14.11 22.25
C GLY A 174 -14.53 13.42 21.00
N ILE A 175 -13.91 14.18 20.08
CA ILE A 175 -13.29 13.65 18.87
C ILE A 175 -11.88 13.16 19.21
N VAL A 176 -11.75 11.84 19.37
CA VAL A 176 -10.53 11.20 19.89
C VAL A 176 -9.49 10.85 18.83
N SER A 177 -9.83 10.90 17.54
CA SER A 177 -8.92 10.51 16.46
C SER A 177 -9.15 11.32 15.16
N PRO A 178 -8.14 11.41 14.27
CA PRO A 178 -8.33 11.99 12.93
C PRO A 178 -9.36 11.23 12.09
N MET A 179 -9.52 9.93 12.32
CA MET A 179 -10.45 9.09 11.57
C MET A 179 -11.89 9.35 12.01
N LEU A 180 -12.10 9.58 13.30
CA LEU A 180 -13.40 10.01 13.81
C LEU A 180 -13.73 11.42 13.29
N LEU A 181 -12.77 12.34 13.30
CA LEU A 181 -12.96 13.67 12.71
C LEU A 181 -13.37 13.56 11.23
N PHE A 182 -12.68 12.72 10.47
CA PHE A 182 -13.00 12.47 9.07
C PHE A 182 -14.43 11.96 8.89
N SER A 183 -14.84 10.94 9.66
CA SER A 183 -16.20 10.39 9.59
C SER A 183 -17.27 11.40 9.99
N ILE A 184 -16.99 12.26 10.97
CA ILE A 184 -17.90 13.33 11.39
C ILE A 184 -18.08 14.38 10.29
N ILE A 185 -16.99 14.83 9.67
CA ILE A 185 -17.06 15.79 8.55
C ILE A 185 -17.80 15.15 7.37
N GLN A 186 -17.50 13.88 7.05
CA GLN A 186 -18.21 13.13 6.01
C GLN A 186 -19.71 13.03 6.29
N PHE A 187 -20.10 12.85 7.55
CA PHE A 187 -21.50 12.78 7.94
C PHE A 187 -22.24 14.12 7.77
N PHE A 188 -21.65 15.23 8.23
CA PHE A 188 -22.33 16.53 8.26
C PHE A 188 -22.12 17.44 7.04
N TYR A 189 -21.05 17.23 6.27
CA TYR A 189 -20.57 18.15 5.23
C TYR A 189 -20.12 17.41 3.94
N SER A 190 -20.73 16.26 3.61
CA SER A 190 -20.43 15.51 2.37
C SER A 190 -20.87 16.20 1.09
N ASP A 191 -21.73 17.22 1.19
CA ASP A 191 -22.15 18.12 0.14
C ASP A 191 -21.10 19.19 -0.18
N GLU A 192 -20.38 19.67 0.84
CA GLU A 192 -19.38 20.74 0.71
C GLU A 192 -17.97 20.22 0.39
N TYR A 193 -17.64 19.01 0.85
CA TYR A 193 -16.30 18.44 0.75
C TYR A 193 -16.32 17.03 0.14
N ASP A 194 -15.28 16.70 -0.63
CA ASP A 194 -15.00 15.33 -1.06
C ASP A 194 -14.16 14.60 -0.01
N LEU A 195 -14.80 13.64 0.66
CA LEU A 195 -14.23 12.72 1.66
C LEU A 195 -14.26 11.26 1.17
N SER A 196 -14.17 11.02 -0.13
CA SER A 196 -14.18 9.67 -0.71
C SER A 196 -12.98 8.80 -0.30
N ARG A 197 -11.85 9.42 0.07
CA ARG A 197 -10.59 8.71 0.37
C ARG A 197 -9.88 9.27 1.60
N TYR A 198 -9.93 8.55 2.71
CA TYR A 198 -9.11 8.85 3.89
C TYR A 198 -7.59 8.77 3.57
N PRO A 199 -6.75 9.69 4.07
CA PRO A 199 -7.06 10.81 4.96
C PRO A 199 -7.36 12.14 4.23
N ARG A 200 -7.57 12.14 2.91
CA ARG A 200 -7.66 13.35 2.09
C ARG A 200 -9.03 14.03 2.20
N ILE A 201 -9.00 15.35 2.33
CA ILE A 201 -10.18 16.24 2.22
C ILE A 201 -9.89 17.27 1.12
N ARG A 202 -10.87 17.55 0.25
CA ARG A 202 -10.86 18.65 -0.73
C ARG A 202 -12.27 19.21 -0.91
N PHE A 203 -12.44 20.33 -1.63
CA PHE A 203 -13.78 20.83 -1.98
C PHE A 203 -14.50 19.88 -2.96
N SER A 204 -15.82 19.72 -2.80
CA SER A 204 -16.63 18.81 -3.64
C SER A 204 -16.75 19.26 -5.11
N ILE A 205 -16.61 20.57 -5.36
CA ILE A 205 -16.79 21.19 -6.68
C ILE A 205 -15.61 20.93 -7.63
N VAL A 206 -14.47 20.44 -7.12
CA VAL A 206 -13.32 20.05 -7.95
C VAL A 206 -13.57 18.67 -8.57
N ILE A 207 -14.51 18.62 -9.51
CA ILE A 207 -14.74 17.47 -10.37
C ILE A 207 -13.61 17.48 -11.41
N GLU A 208 -12.62 16.60 -11.23
CA GLU A 208 -11.70 16.31 -12.33
C GLU A 208 -12.51 15.74 -13.50
N GLU A 209 -12.38 16.37 -14.66
CA GLU A 209 -12.91 15.86 -15.93
C GLU A 209 -12.30 14.47 -16.19
N GLY A 210 -13.06 13.42 -15.89
CA GLY A 210 -12.69 12.05 -16.20
C GLY A 210 -11.81 11.36 -15.15
N GLY A 211 -12.45 10.62 -14.25
CA GLY A 211 -11.84 9.44 -13.65
C GLY A 211 -11.60 9.53 -12.14
N ARG A 212 -12.25 8.61 -11.42
CA ARG A 212 -11.94 8.11 -10.07
C ARG A 212 -10.99 8.98 -9.23
N ALA A 213 -11.51 9.53 -8.13
CA ALA A 213 -10.74 10.16 -7.05
C ALA A 213 -9.30 9.62 -6.96
N THR A 214 -8.32 10.44 -7.31
CA THR A 214 -6.89 10.12 -7.29
C THR A 214 -6.43 9.78 -5.87
N GLY A 215 -5.45 8.88 -5.72
CA GLY A 215 -4.85 8.62 -4.40
C GLY A 215 -3.80 9.67 -4.03
N VAL A 216 -3.38 9.75 -2.76
CA VAL A 216 -2.24 10.60 -2.36
C VAL A 216 -0.99 10.29 -3.19
N ALA A 217 -0.79 9.02 -3.54
CA ALA A 217 0.29 8.60 -4.43
C ALA A 217 0.22 9.27 -5.81
N THR A 218 -0.97 9.35 -6.39
CA THR A 218 -1.20 10.01 -7.68
C THR A 218 -0.94 11.51 -7.60
N GLU A 219 -1.34 12.17 -6.51
CA GLU A 219 -1.06 13.60 -6.31
C GLU A 219 0.44 13.88 -6.20
N ILE A 220 1.20 13.01 -5.51
CA ILE A 220 2.66 13.13 -5.42
C ILE A 220 3.31 12.95 -6.80
N ILE A 221 2.88 11.95 -7.57
CA ILE A 221 3.38 11.73 -8.93
C ILE A 221 3.06 12.92 -9.83
N LYS A 222 1.83 13.42 -9.76
CA LYS A 222 1.38 14.60 -10.50
C LYS A 222 2.16 15.84 -10.12
N TYR A 223 2.40 16.08 -8.83
CA TYR A 223 3.25 17.19 -8.38
C TYR A 223 4.65 17.10 -8.99
N ILE A 224 5.30 15.93 -8.95
CA ILE A 224 6.65 15.74 -9.54
C ILE A 224 6.62 15.98 -11.06
N LEU A 225 5.55 15.56 -11.74
CA LEU A 225 5.37 15.82 -13.17
C LEU A 225 5.17 17.31 -13.46
N ASP A 226 4.28 17.98 -12.71
CA ASP A 226 3.89 19.37 -12.90
C ASP A 226 5.03 20.35 -12.59
N GLN A 227 5.96 20.00 -11.68
CA GLN A 227 7.16 20.80 -11.43
C GLN A 227 8.07 20.90 -12.67
N ALA A 228 7.98 19.94 -13.60
CA ALA A 228 8.81 19.84 -14.80
C ALA A 228 10.34 19.89 -14.55
N GLU A 229 10.79 19.80 -13.30
CA GLU A 229 12.18 19.83 -12.87
C GLU A 229 12.43 18.76 -11.78
N PRO A 230 13.69 18.36 -11.53
CA PRO A 230 14.01 17.39 -10.49
C PRO A 230 13.67 17.91 -9.09
N CYS A 231 12.78 17.21 -8.40
CA CYS A 231 12.29 17.55 -7.07
C CYS A 231 13.17 16.93 -5.98
N SER A 232 13.52 17.69 -4.96
CA SER A 232 14.27 17.15 -3.82
C SER A 232 13.36 16.43 -2.81
N PHE A 233 13.92 15.48 -2.07
CA PHE A 233 13.21 14.81 -0.98
C PHE A 233 12.72 15.80 0.09
N SER A 234 13.53 16.83 0.37
CA SER A 234 13.18 17.87 1.34
C SER A 234 11.99 18.70 0.87
N GLU A 235 11.94 19.06 -0.42
CA GLU A 235 10.83 19.79 -1.01
C GLU A 235 9.54 18.98 -0.96
N LEU A 236 9.60 17.71 -1.34
CA LEU A 236 8.43 16.81 -1.28
C LEU A 236 7.94 16.61 0.16
N TYR A 237 8.84 16.58 1.14
CA TYR A 237 8.48 16.48 2.55
C TYR A 237 7.85 17.78 3.05
N GLN A 238 8.46 18.92 2.73
CA GLN A 238 7.91 20.22 3.08
C GLN A 238 6.47 20.34 2.55
N HIS A 239 6.26 20.04 1.27
CA HIS A 239 4.94 20.14 0.66
C HIS A 239 3.95 19.09 1.22
N PHE A 240 4.26 17.79 1.13
CA PHE A 240 3.26 16.76 1.45
C PHE A 240 3.14 16.44 2.93
N VAL A 241 4.23 16.54 3.71
CA VAL A 241 4.23 16.16 5.12
C VAL A 241 3.92 17.37 5.98
N ASP A 242 4.68 18.45 5.82
CA ASP A 242 4.59 19.60 6.71
C ASP A 242 3.42 20.50 6.33
N ASP A 243 3.30 20.85 5.04
CA ASP A 243 2.21 21.69 4.57
C ASP A 243 0.92 20.86 4.47
N LEU A 244 0.89 19.67 3.87
CA LEU A 244 -0.38 18.96 3.65
C LEU A 244 -0.77 17.97 4.76
N GLY A 245 0.15 17.57 5.65
CA GLY A 245 -0.13 16.69 6.79
C GLY A 245 -0.15 15.19 6.50
N TYR A 246 0.45 14.74 5.40
CA TYR A 246 0.58 13.32 5.09
C TYR A 246 1.70 12.67 5.91
N LYS A 247 1.72 11.34 5.94
CA LYS A 247 2.79 10.60 6.60
C LYS A 247 4.02 10.56 5.69
N GLN A 248 5.21 10.64 6.27
CA GLN A 248 6.49 10.47 5.57
C GLN A 248 6.54 9.20 4.70
N ASN A 249 6.01 8.09 5.22
CA ASN A 249 5.92 6.83 4.47
C ASN A 249 5.06 6.94 3.20
N SER A 250 4.09 7.85 3.14
CA SER A 250 3.30 8.07 1.93
C SER A 250 4.18 8.59 0.79
N VAL A 251 5.06 9.56 1.08
CA VAL A 251 6.03 10.07 0.10
C VAL A 251 7.07 9.00 -0.21
N HIS A 252 7.67 8.39 0.81
CA HIS A 252 8.70 7.36 0.62
C HIS A 252 8.22 6.21 -0.26
N ASN A 253 7.02 5.68 -0.02
CA ASN A 253 6.47 4.59 -0.82
C ASN A 253 6.31 4.97 -2.30
N VAL A 254 5.90 6.21 -2.60
CA VAL A 254 5.76 6.67 -3.99
C VAL A 254 7.10 6.65 -4.71
N LEU A 255 8.12 7.22 -4.08
CA LEU A 255 9.44 7.42 -4.66
C LEU A 255 10.19 6.12 -4.98
N TYR A 256 9.87 5.00 -4.30
CA TYR A 256 10.56 3.72 -4.47
C TYR A 256 9.70 2.60 -5.03
N THR A 257 8.38 2.78 -5.15
CA THR A 257 7.47 1.73 -5.68
C THR A 257 7.05 2.00 -7.12
N TYR A 258 6.91 3.27 -7.52
CA TYR A 258 6.35 3.63 -8.82
C TYR A 258 7.45 3.78 -9.86
N LYS A 259 7.31 3.05 -10.97
CA LYS A 259 8.30 3.02 -12.07
C LYS A 259 8.40 4.32 -12.86
N ASP A 260 7.42 5.20 -12.71
CA ASP A 260 7.37 6.47 -13.45
C ASP A 260 8.13 7.59 -12.71
N VAL A 261 8.47 7.37 -11.45
CA VAL A 261 9.32 8.26 -10.65
C VAL A 261 10.74 7.70 -10.62
N MET A 262 11.68 8.45 -11.18
CA MET A 262 13.08 8.09 -11.28
C MET A 262 13.92 8.81 -10.25
N ARG A 263 14.97 8.15 -9.76
CA ARG A 263 16.01 8.82 -8.98
C ARG A 263 16.92 9.58 -9.93
N TYR A 264 16.91 10.90 -9.79
CA TYR A 264 17.77 11.80 -10.55
C TYR A 264 19.15 11.94 -9.90
N SER A 265 19.23 12.01 -8.57
CA SER A 265 20.49 11.96 -7.81
C SER A 265 20.22 11.50 -6.37
N GLU A 266 21.18 11.64 -5.45
CA GLU A 266 20.95 11.29 -4.05
C GLU A 266 19.85 12.19 -3.45
N GLY A 267 18.69 11.59 -3.18
CA GLY A 267 17.55 12.31 -2.61
C GLY A 267 16.83 13.26 -3.59
N VAL A 268 17.06 13.15 -4.89
CA VAL A 268 16.38 13.96 -5.91
C VAL A 268 15.68 13.04 -6.91
N PHE A 269 14.47 13.41 -7.31
CA PHE A 269 13.57 12.57 -8.09
C PHE A 269 12.98 13.35 -9.27
N VAL A 270 12.68 12.66 -10.36
CA VAL A 270 12.12 13.26 -11.57
C VAL A 270 11.11 12.29 -12.19
N HIS A 271 10.07 12.82 -12.84
CA HIS A 271 9.14 11.98 -13.58
C HIS A 271 9.72 11.56 -14.93
N ILE A 272 9.45 10.33 -15.39
CA ILE A 272 9.97 9.82 -16.66
C ILE A 272 9.51 10.64 -17.87
N GLU A 273 8.29 11.17 -17.83
CA GLU A 273 7.77 12.01 -18.92
C GLU A 273 8.50 13.36 -19.01
N THR A 274 8.97 13.90 -17.88
CA THR A 274 9.80 15.11 -17.84
C THR A 274 11.10 14.92 -18.64
N LEU A 275 11.64 13.71 -18.67
CA LEU A 275 12.83 13.35 -19.44
C LEU A 275 12.57 13.22 -20.94
N ARG A 276 11.30 13.28 -21.39
CA ARG A 276 10.86 12.93 -22.76
C ARG A 276 11.46 11.60 -23.23
N TRP A 277 11.53 10.64 -22.30
CA TRP A 277 12.23 9.39 -22.53
C TRP A 277 11.43 8.46 -23.45
N THR A 278 12.02 8.11 -24.60
CA THR A 278 11.40 7.24 -25.61
C THR A 278 12.08 5.87 -25.67
N GLY A 279 11.48 4.92 -26.40
CA GLY A 279 12.11 3.63 -26.70
C GLY A 279 13.42 3.78 -27.47
N ASP A 280 13.52 4.77 -28.36
CA ASP A 280 14.74 5.03 -29.13
C ASP A 280 15.87 5.52 -28.23
N ASN A 281 15.59 6.44 -27.30
CA ASN A 281 16.56 6.91 -26.31
C ASN A 281 17.03 5.76 -25.42
N HIS A 282 16.09 4.87 -25.04
CA HIS A 282 16.41 3.70 -24.25
C HIS A 282 17.34 2.73 -25.00
N ALA A 283 16.99 2.37 -26.23
CA ALA A 283 17.80 1.48 -27.06
C ALA A 283 19.20 2.04 -27.33
N ALA A 284 19.32 3.37 -27.54
CA ALA A 284 20.61 4.04 -27.71
C ALA A 284 21.49 3.91 -26.44
N LEU A 285 20.90 4.16 -25.26
CA LEU A 285 21.61 4.00 -23.98
C LEU A 285 22.06 2.55 -23.76
N GLU A 286 21.20 1.57 -24.05
CA GLU A 286 21.54 0.15 -23.93
C GLU A 286 22.65 -0.26 -24.91
N LEU A 287 22.67 0.27 -26.13
CA LEU A 287 23.72 -0.01 -27.10
C LEU A 287 25.08 0.52 -26.62
N MET A 288 25.10 1.73 -26.07
CA MET A 288 26.31 2.34 -25.49
C MET A 288 26.81 1.52 -24.29
N ALA A 289 25.90 1.12 -23.39
CA ALA A 289 26.23 0.28 -22.24
C ALA A 289 26.80 -1.08 -22.66
N ALA A 290 26.22 -1.70 -23.69
CA ALA A 290 26.72 -2.96 -24.25
C ALA A 290 28.11 -2.80 -24.87
N GLN A 291 28.37 -1.71 -25.59
CA GLN A 291 29.70 -1.42 -26.13
C GLN A 291 30.72 -1.23 -25.01
N TYR A 292 30.39 -0.43 -24.02
CA TYR A 292 31.26 -0.20 -22.86
C TYR A 292 31.58 -1.50 -22.10
N LEU A 293 30.59 -2.37 -21.89
CA LEU A 293 30.82 -3.66 -21.24
C LEU A 293 31.72 -4.58 -22.07
N ARG A 294 31.57 -4.63 -23.40
CA ARG A 294 32.47 -5.42 -24.27
C ARG A 294 33.92 -4.96 -24.20
N ASP A 295 34.14 -3.65 -24.17
CA ASP A 295 35.48 -3.07 -24.07
C ASP A 295 36.10 -3.42 -22.70
N ARG A 296 35.29 -3.40 -21.64
CA ARG A 296 35.68 -3.81 -20.28
C ARG A 296 35.99 -5.29 -20.18
N GLU A 297 35.15 -6.15 -20.76
CA GLU A 297 35.36 -7.60 -20.80
C GLU A 297 36.66 -7.95 -21.54
N SER A 298 36.95 -7.25 -22.65
CA SER A 298 38.20 -7.41 -23.40
C SER A 298 39.44 -7.02 -22.59
N ALA A 299 39.28 -6.09 -21.63
CA ALA A 299 40.30 -5.71 -20.66
C ALA A 299 40.31 -6.60 -19.40
N GLY A 300 39.57 -7.71 -19.40
CA GLY A 300 39.50 -8.66 -18.30
C GLY A 300 38.64 -8.19 -17.12
N LYS A 301 37.79 -7.19 -17.28
CA LYS A 301 36.89 -6.67 -16.22
C LYS A 301 35.43 -6.96 -16.57
N PRO A 302 34.74 -7.88 -15.89
CA PRO A 302 33.41 -8.38 -16.30
C PRO A 302 32.24 -7.47 -15.90
N PHE A 303 32.53 -6.28 -15.39
CA PHE A 303 31.52 -5.32 -14.96
C PHE A 303 31.94 -3.88 -15.30
N GLY A 304 30.93 -3.04 -15.47
CA GLY A 304 31.06 -1.62 -15.68
C GLY A 304 30.89 -0.82 -14.40
N LEU A 305 31.49 0.37 -14.35
CA LEU A 305 31.18 1.38 -13.34
C LEU A 305 30.41 2.52 -14.03
N ILE A 306 29.26 2.91 -13.49
CA ILE A 306 28.38 3.92 -14.08
C ILE A 306 29.07 5.29 -14.16
N SER A 307 29.82 5.65 -13.13
CA SER A 307 30.69 6.86 -13.14
C SER A 307 31.65 6.86 -14.33
N HIS A 308 32.40 5.78 -14.52
CA HIS A 308 33.34 5.69 -15.65
C HIS A 308 32.62 5.61 -17.01
N PHE A 309 31.45 4.96 -17.06
CA PHE A 309 30.61 4.93 -18.26
C PHE A 309 30.13 6.34 -18.62
N TYR A 310 29.68 7.11 -17.63
CA TYR A 310 29.28 8.50 -17.79
C TYR A 310 30.43 9.34 -18.33
N ASP A 311 31.62 9.23 -17.75
CA ASP A 311 32.80 9.99 -18.19
C ASP A 311 33.23 9.62 -19.62
N TYR A 312 33.16 8.33 -19.96
CA TYR A 312 33.60 7.83 -21.27
C TYR A 312 32.61 8.13 -22.41
N MET A 313 31.30 8.10 -22.12
CA MET A 313 30.24 8.26 -23.12
C MET A 313 29.55 9.63 -23.06
N HIS A 314 30.02 10.56 -22.22
CA HIS A 314 29.34 11.83 -21.92
C HIS A 314 28.76 12.54 -23.15
N ASP A 315 29.59 12.75 -24.18
CA ASP A 315 29.25 13.48 -25.40
C ASP A 315 28.32 12.70 -26.36
N GLN A 316 28.16 11.39 -26.13
CA GLN A 316 27.37 10.49 -26.97
C GLN A 316 26.03 10.16 -26.34
N LEU A 317 25.81 10.49 -25.07
CA LEU A 317 24.57 10.14 -24.36
C LEU A 317 23.33 10.72 -25.07
N PRO A 318 22.18 10.03 -25.00
CA PRO A 318 20.93 10.54 -25.58
C PRO A 318 20.59 11.94 -25.06
N VAL A 319 20.05 12.77 -25.95
CA VAL A 319 19.70 14.16 -25.62
C VAL A 319 18.56 14.19 -24.59
N LEU A 320 18.81 14.87 -23.48
CA LEU A 320 17.78 15.25 -22.50
C LEU A 320 17.25 16.66 -22.83
N PRO A 321 16.07 17.05 -22.33
CA PRO A 321 15.61 18.43 -22.38
C PRO A 321 16.65 19.41 -21.82
N ASP A 322 16.77 20.60 -22.42
CA ASP A 322 17.86 21.56 -22.17
C ASP A 322 18.09 21.98 -20.70
N HIS A 323 17.07 21.85 -19.85
CA HIS A 323 17.12 22.19 -18.43
C HIS A 323 17.60 21.03 -17.54
N LEU A 324 17.84 19.84 -18.12
CA LEU A 324 18.23 18.63 -17.41
C LEU A 324 19.61 18.18 -17.83
N LEU A 325 20.34 17.60 -16.88
CA LEU A 325 21.67 17.07 -17.08
C LEU A 325 21.70 15.57 -16.75
N TRP A 326 22.60 14.88 -17.43
CA TRP A 326 22.89 13.50 -17.08
C TRP A 326 23.57 13.41 -15.71
N THR A 327 23.11 12.45 -14.91
CA THR A 327 23.77 12.06 -13.67
C THR A 327 24.07 10.56 -13.69
N PRO A 328 25.09 10.10 -12.94
CA PRO A 328 25.35 8.67 -12.77
C PRO A 328 24.15 7.91 -12.19
N THR A 329 23.40 8.53 -11.27
CA THR A 329 22.22 7.88 -10.68
C THR A 329 21.12 7.66 -11.73
N LEU A 330 20.84 8.68 -12.55
CA LEU A 330 19.82 8.60 -13.58
C LEU A 330 20.15 7.54 -14.62
N ILE A 331 21.43 7.45 -15.04
CA ILE A 331 21.89 6.41 -15.96
C ILE A 331 21.61 5.02 -15.38
N GLY A 332 21.99 4.79 -14.12
CA GLY A 332 21.77 3.51 -13.46
C GLY A 332 20.29 3.14 -13.35
N GLU A 333 19.42 4.10 -12.99
CA GLU A 333 17.98 3.87 -12.92
C GLU A 333 17.41 3.52 -14.30
N LEU A 334 17.76 4.28 -15.34
CA LEU A 334 17.27 4.05 -16.71
C LEU A 334 17.74 2.72 -17.28
N LEU A 335 19.01 2.34 -17.10
CA LEU A 335 19.53 1.04 -17.56
C LEU A 335 18.82 -0.15 -16.88
N SER A 336 18.49 -0.02 -15.60
CA SER A 336 17.87 -1.11 -14.84
C SER A 336 16.37 -1.29 -15.08
N ARG A 337 15.72 -0.35 -15.76
CA ARG A 337 14.26 -0.28 -15.92
C ARG A 337 13.65 -1.53 -16.57
N GLU A 338 14.29 -2.04 -17.63
CA GLU A 338 13.81 -3.21 -18.38
C GLU A 338 14.37 -4.54 -17.89
N GLY A 339 15.24 -4.52 -16.86
CA GLY A 339 15.84 -5.73 -16.29
C GLY A 339 16.95 -6.37 -17.13
N LYS A 340 17.30 -5.81 -18.31
CA LYS A 340 18.46 -6.25 -19.11
C LYS A 340 19.79 -5.93 -18.44
N TYR A 341 19.81 -4.92 -17.58
CA TYR A 341 20.97 -4.54 -16.78
C TYR A 341 20.60 -4.57 -15.31
N ARG A 342 21.59 -4.94 -14.48
CA ARG A 342 21.45 -4.92 -13.04
C ARG A 342 22.53 -4.07 -12.42
N ILE A 343 22.10 -3.20 -11.51
CA ILE A 343 22.99 -2.36 -10.72
C ILE A 343 23.33 -3.09 -9.43
N ILE A 344 24.63 -3.21 -9.15
CA ILE A 344 25.19 -3.96 -8.03
C ILE A 344 25.84 -3.00 -7.03
N GLY A 345 25.74 -3.34 -5.75
CA GLY A 345 26.35 -2.59 -4.66
C GLY A 345 25.42 -1.56 -4.04
N SER A 346 25.75 -1.16 -2.81
CA SER A 346 24.93 -0.23 -2.00
C SER A 346 25.09 1.23 -2.44
N LEU A 347 26.20 1.57 -3.10
CA LEU A 347 26.37 2.87 -3.77
C LEU A 347 25.83 2.89 -5.21
N ARG A 348 25.36 1.74 -5.72
CA ARG A 348 24.74 1.62 -7.05
C ARG A 348 25.59 2.14 -8.21
N ASN A 349 26.91 1.94 -8.17
CA ASN A 349 27.83 2.33 -9.23
C ASN A 349 28.21 1.17 -10.17
N ALA A 350 28.26 -0.08 -9.69
CA ALA A 350 28.61 -1.21 -10.54
C ALA A 350 27.41 -1.70 -11.33
N PHE A 351 27.60 -2.11 -12.57
CA PHE A 351 26.53 -2.69 -13.38
C PHE A 351 27.03 -3.79 -14.33
N VAL A 352 26.11 -4.70 -14.66
CA VAL A 352 26.31 -5.85 -15.55
C VAL A 352 25.08 -6.06 -16.43
N SER A 353 25.26 -6.71 -17.58
CA SER A 353 24.14 -7.21 -18.39
C SER A 353 23.60 -8.52 -17.82
N ILE A 354 22.32 -8.80 -18.07
CA ILE A 354 21.67 -10.07 -17.74
C ILE A 354 21.08 -10.68 -19.01
N PRO A 355 21.52 -11.88 -19.42
CA PRO A 355 22.61 -12.67 -18.85
C PRO A 355 24.01 -12.06 -19.15
N ASN A 356 25.04 -12.52 -18.44
CA ASN A 356 26.45 -12.27 -18.77
C ASN A 356 27.28 -13.56 -18.69
N SER A 357 28.43 -13.57 -19.37
CA SER A 357 29.32 -14.73 -19.51
C SER A 357 29.98 -15.16 -18.19
N TRP A 358 29.98 -14.28 -17.18
CA TRP A 358 30.61 -14.50 -15.88
C TRP A 358 29.62 -14.92 -14.79
N GLY A 359 28.31 -14.97 -15.10
CA GLY A 359 27.27 -15.33 -14.14
C GLY A 359 27.16 -14.36 -12.95
N ILE A 360 27.54 -13.09 -13.13
CA ILE A 360 27.46 -12.08 -12.08
C ILE A 360 26.06 -11.48 -12.06
N GLU A 361 25.31 -11.67 -11.00
CA GLU A 361 23.98 -11.10 -10.82
C GLU A 361 23.81 -10.33 -9.51
N THR A 362 24.63 -10.63 -8.52
CA THR A 362 24.51 -10.13 -7.15
C THR A 362 25.83 -9.54 -6.67
N LEU A 363 25.78 -8.89 -5.50
CA LEU A 363 26.98 -8.42 -4.83
C LEU A 363 27.89 -9.60 -4.43
N ASP A 364 27.31 -10.75 -4.06
CA ASP A 364 28.07 -11.96 -3.73
C ASP A 364 28.92 -12.42 -4.93
N ASP A 365 28.30 -12.50 -6.11
CA ASP A 365 28.98 -12.95 -7.33
C ASP A 365 30.10 -12.00 -7.73
N LEU A 366 29.87 -10.69 -7.59
CA LEU A 366 30.87 -9.66 -7.87
C LEU A 366 32.05 -9.76 -6.89
N LEU A 367 31.78 -9.91 -5.59
CA LEU A 367 32.82 -10.06 -4.58
C LEU A 367 33.58 -11.38 -4.73
N TYR A 368 32.90 -12.47 -5.11
CA TYR A 368 33.54 -13.74 -5.45
C TYR A 368 34.54 -13.56 -6.59
N TYR A 369 34.13 -12.88 -7.66
CA TYR A 369 35.00 -12.58 -8.79
C TYR A 369 36.21 -11.74 -8.37
N VAL A 370 35.99 -10.65 -7.63
CA VAL A 370 37.07 -9.75 -7.19
C VAL A 370 38.05 -10.51 -6.28
N LEU A 371 37.55 -11.24 -5.28
CA LEU A 371 38.41 -12.03 -4.39
C LEU A 371 39.21 -13.08 -5.15
N SER A 372 38.58 -13.80 -6.08
CA SER A 372 39.24 -14.87 -6.83
C SER A 372 40.34 -14.36 -7.77
N ASN A 373 40.22 -13.15 -8.31
CA ASN A 373 41.14 -12.65 -9.34
C ASN A 373 42.13 -11.60 -8.83
N GLU A 374 41.77 -10.83 -7.80
CA GLU A 374 42.59 -9.72 -7.29
C GLU A 374 43.21 -10.00 -5.91
N TYR A 375 42.68 -10.97 -5.15
CA TYR A 375 43.13 -11.26 -3.77
C TYR A 375 43.41 -12.75 -3.51
N ASP A 376 43.65 -13.55 -4.54
CA ASP A 376 43.94 -15.00 -4.43
C ASP A 376 42.94 -15.79 -3.57
N GLY A 377 41.68 -15.32 -3.53
CA GLY A 377 40.57 -15.92 -2.80
C GLY A 377 40.37 -15.47 -1.36
N ALA A 378 41.24 -14.63 -0.77
CA ALA A 378 41.05 -14.11 0.59
C ALA A 378 41.69 -12.73 0.81
N ALA A 379 40.97 -11.83 1.48
CA ALA A 379 41.43 -10.47 1.79
C ALA A 379 41.11 -10.06 3.22
N ASN A 380 41.89 -9.13 3.77
CA ASN A 380 41.49 -8.44 5.00
C ASN A 380 40.22 -7.60 4.72
N ILE A 381 39.21 -7.71 5.58
CA ILE A 381 37.92 -7.04 5.38
C ILE A 381 38.05 -5.52 5.25
N ASN A 382 38.98 -4.89 5.98
CA ASN A 382 39.16 -3.45 5.93
C ASN A 382 39.76 -3.00 4.60
N VAL A 383 40.69 -3.79 4.05
CA VAL A 383 41.32 -3.53 2.74
C VAL A 383 40.26 -3.68 1.64
N LEU A 384 39.59 -4.83 1.59
CA LEU A 384 38.55 -5.08 0.60
C LEU A 384 37.43 -4.03 0.67
N VAL A 385 36.97 -3.68 1.87
CA VAL A 385 35.92 -2.64 2.03
C VAL A 385 36.41 -1.26 1.60
N ALA A 386 37.68 -0.92 1.81
CA ALA A 386 38.25 0.34 1.34
C ALA A 386 38.29 0.37 -0.20
N ASP A 387 38.80 -0.68 -0.83
CA ASP A 387 38.91 -0.78 -2.28
C ASP A 387 37.53 -0.79 -2.95
N MET A 388 36.55 -1.50 -2.37
CA MET A 388 35.16 -1.50 -2.83
C MET A 388 34.43 -0.17 -2.59
N ARG A 389 34.86 0.64 -1.60
CA ARG A 389 34.34 2.00 -1.41
C ARG A 389 34.93 2.95 -2.43
N GLU A 390 36.23 2.85 -2.70
CA GLU A 390 36.93 3.64 -3.70
C GLU A 390 36.34 3.39 -5.10
N ALA A 391 36.05 2.13 -5.44
CA ALA A 391 35.34 1.77 -6.67
C ALA A 391 33.86 2.20 -6.70
N GLY A 392 33.32 2.77 -5.61
CA GLY A 392 31.93 3.20 -5.51
C GLY A 392 30.92 2.04 -5.43
N ILE A 393 31.33 0.85 -4.98
CA ILE A 393 30.45 -0.33 -4.87
C ILE A 393 29.76 -0.37 -3.50
N LEU A 394 30.47 -0.05 -2.42
CA LEU A 394 29.96 -0.10 -1.04
C LEU A 394 29.85 1.28 -0.39
N LYS A 395 28.71 1.57 0.29
CA LYS A 395 28.52 2.79 1.10
C LYS A 395 28.99 2.62 2.54
N LYS A 396 28.83 1.41 3.10
CA LYS A 396 29.10 1.06 4.50
C LYS A 396 30.00 -0.18 4.58
N VAL A 397 30.19 -0.71 5.79
CA VAL A 397 30.95 -1.95 6.03
C VAL A 397 30.20 -3.13 5.40
N LEU A 398 30.94 -4.11 4.88
CA LEU A 398 30.37 -5.35 4.39
C LEU A 398 29.78 -6.14 5.56
N THR A 399 28.52 -6.57 5.46
CA THR A 399 27.86 -7.39 6.49
C THR A 399 27.39 -8.72 5.91
N PRO A 400 27.30 -9.80 6.71
CA PRO A 400 26.82 -11.10 6.22
C PRO A 400 25.43 -11.02 5.56
N MET A 401 24.55 -10.13 6.03
CA MET A 401 23.22 -9.92 5.42
C MET A 401 23.29 -9.43 3.96
N MET A 402 24.38 -8.79 3.55
CA MET A 402 24.56 -8.29 2.18
C MET A 402 24.93 -9.40 1.19
N LEU A 403 25.39 -10.55 1.69
CA LEU A 403 25.92 -11.66 0.89
C LEU A 403 24.85 -12.76 0.64
N GLY A 404 23.80 -12.80 1.46
CA GLY A 404 22.74 -13.81 1.36
C GLY A 404 23.04 -15.09 2.16
N ALA A 405 22.05 -15.97 2.27
CA ALA A 405 22.14 -17.18 3.09
C ALA A 405 23.00 -18.29 2.47
N GLU A 406 23.13 -18.32 1.14
CA GLU A 406 23.92 -19.28 0.36
C GLU A 406 25.10 -18.59 -0.34
N SER A 407 25.76 -17.70 0.40
CA SER A 407 26.88 -16.91 -0.11
C SER A 407 28.13 -17.76 -0.34
N ARG A 408 28.80 -17.53 -1.47
CA ARG A 408 30.10 -18.14 -1.78
C ARG A 408 31.27 -17.39 -1.13
N VAL A 409 30.98 -16.29 -0.45
CA VAL A 409 31.92 -15.40 0.22
C VAL A 409 31.62 -15.40 1.72
N VAL A 410 32.61 -15.77 2.53
CA VAL A 410 32.45 -15.87 3.99
C VAL A 410 33.26 -14.78 4.68
N ILE A 411 32.62 -14.08 5.62
CA ILE A 411 33.30 -13.19 6.57
C ILE A 411 33.66 -14.02 7.82
N ASP A 412 34.96 -14.20 8.06
CA ASP A 412 35.49 -14.90 9.24
C ASP A 412 36.41 -13.95 10.03
N GLY A 413 35.85 -13.35 11.08
CA GLY A 413 36.52 -12.30 11.84
C GLY A 413 36.88 -11.09 10.96
N ASN A 414 38.19 -10.86 10.78
CA ASN A 414 38.72 -9.75 9.98
C ASN A 414 39.10 -10.15 8.55
N VAL A 415 38.74 -11.35 8.10
CA VAL A 415 39.07 -11.88 6.77
C VAL A 415 37.77 -12.15 6.01
N VAL A 416 37.76 -11.76 4.74
CA VAL A 416 36.72 -12.15 3.77
C VAL A 416 37.36 -13.13 2.80
N GLN A 417 36.77 -14.32 2.64
CA GLN A 417 37.36 -15.41 1.86
C GLN A 417 36.31 -16.22 1.11
N LEU A 418 36.71 -16.94 0.08
CA LEU A 418 35.84 -17.88 -0.62
C LEU A 418 35.50 -19.09 0.27
N GLU A 419 34.24 -19.55 0.25
CA GLU A 419 33.77 -20.65 1.08
C GLU A 419 34.62 -21.93 0.93
N GLY A 420 35.07 -22.24 -0.29
CA GLY A 420 35.91 -23.41 -0.59
C GLY A 420 37.29 -23.41 0.07
N LEU A 421 37.80 -22.25 0.53
CA LEU A 421 39.06 -22.15 1.28
C LEU A 421 38.88 -22.49 2.76
N ARG A 422 37.70 -22.20 3.32
CA ARG A 422 37.36 -22.50 4.73
C ARG A 422 37.31 -24.00 4.99
N ASP A 423 36.80 -24.78 4.04
CA ASP A 423 36.70 -26.24 4.14
C ASP A 423 38.05 -26.96 4.07
N ARG A 424 39.06 -26.35 3.44
CA ARG A 424 40.44 -26.87 3.44
C ARG A 424 41.14 -26.61 4.78
N ALA A 425 40.94 -25.43 5.36
CA ALA A 425 41.52 -25.06 6.65
C ALA A 425 40.94 -25.85 7.85
N LYS A 426 39.70 -26.36 7.75
CA LYS A 426 39.09 -27.22 8.79
C LYS A 426 39.44 -28.72 8.69
N ARG A 427 40.01 -29.15 7.55
CA ARG A 427 40.44 -30.54 7.30
C ARG A 427 41.94 -30.76 7.51
N THR A 428 42.65 -29.70 7.91
CA THR A 428 44.03 -29.72 8.43
C THR A 428 43.98 -29.39 9.91
#